data_AF-A0AAU2H9W8-F1
#
_entry.id   AF-A0AAU2H9W8-F1
#
_cell.length_a   1.000
_cell.length_b   1.000
_cell.length_c   1.000
_cell.angle_alpha   90.00
_cell.angle_beta   90.00
_cell.angle_gamma   90.00
#
_symmetry.space_group_name_H-M   'P 1'
#
loop_
_entity.id
_entity.type
_entity.pdbx_description
1 polymer ?
#
loop_
_entity_poly.entity_id
_entity_poly.type
_entity_poly.pdbx_seq_one_letter_code
_entity_poly.pdbx_strand_id
1 'polypeptide(L)'
;MGVVVEVNRQYTLDLEAAPERVPQIRRIVAAHLRYWKLECLIQPVSLGVCELLTNVFRHTEGDKRCTLELRWTGRRLTAAVLDRDPRLPVLGGGEPLESRGRGLAMVASLSDSWGTHGTADGKVVWFTLRAEVPDAQTLVRVRPLRALPEAQRPPTAAVRRPLLPLAAFARG
;
A
#
# COMPACT_ATOMS: atom_id res chain seq x y z
N MET A 1 27.04 1.29 -21.61
CA MET A 1 26.18 2.38 -22.14
C MET A 1 25.08 2.63 -21.13
N GLY A 2 25.14 3.77 -20.41
CA GLY A 2 24.18 4.10 -19.37
C GLY A 2 22.78 4.29 -19.97
N VAL A 3 21.80 3.59 -19.40
CA VAL A 3 20.40 3.78 -19.75
C VAL A 3 19.97 5.14 -19.22
N VAL A 4 19.93 6.16 -20.07
CA VAL A 4 19.30 7.43 -19.72
C VAL A 4 17.79 7.17 -19.64
N VAL A 5 17.25 7.24 -18.42
CA VAL A 5 15.81 7.25 -18.15
C VAL A 5 15.41 8.70 -17.99
N GLU A 6 14.55 9.20 -18.87
CA GLU A 6 14.05 10.57 -18.75
C GLU A 6 13.27 10.73 -17.44
N VAL A 7 13.52 11.85 -16.75
CA VAL A 7 12.84 12.23 -15.51
C VAL A 7 11.48 12.88 -15.81
N ASN A 8 10.58 12.89 -14.84
CA ASN A 8 9.24 13.50 -14.93
C ASN A 8 8.31 12.88 -15.99
N ARG A 9 8.22 11.55 -16.00
CA ARG A 9 7.22 10.85 -16.82
C ARG A 9 5.92 10.68 -16.03
N GLN A 10 4.81 10.84 -16.72
CA GLN A 10 3.48 10.59 -16.18
C GLN A 10 2.63 9.82 -17.18
N TYR A 11 1.79 8.93 -16.67
CA TYR A 11 0.77 8.25 -17.42
C TYR A 11 -0.51 8.22 -16.60
N THR A 12 -1.64 8.56 -17.22
CA THR A 12 -2.95 8.55 -16.60
C THR A 12 -3.90 7.69 -17.44
N LEU A 13 -4.71 6.88 -16.78
CA LEU A 13 -5.72 6.03 -17.38
C LEU A 13 -7.02 6.18 -16.60
N ASP A 14 -8.08 6.65 -17.28
CA ASP A 14 -9.43 6.58 -16.74
C ASP A 14 -10.02 5.20 -17.04
N LEU A 15 -10.65 4.62 -16.03
CA LEU A 15 -11.21 3.29 -16.11
C LEU A 15 -12.38 3.12 -15.15
N GLU A 16 -13.03 1.98 -15.30
CA GLU A 16 -14.02 1.47 -14.37
C GLU A 16 -13.42 0.24 -13.71
N ALA A 17 -13.37 0.22 -12.39
CA ALA A 17 -12.76 -0.88 -11.63
C ALA A 17 -13.67 -2.11 -11.71
N ALA A 18 -13.20 -3.16 -12.36
CA ALA A 18 -13.89 -4.43 -12.49
C ALA A 18 -12.87 -5.60 -12.56
N PRO A 19 -13.13 -6.75 -11.92
CA PRO A 19 -12.22 -7.90 -11.93
C PRO A 19 -11.79 -8.35 -13.34
N GLU A 20 -12.70 -8.26 -14.31
CA GLU A 20 -12.48 -8.69 -15.69
C GLU A 20 -11.47 -7.79 -16.43
N ARG A 21 -11.30 -6.55 -15.97
CA ARG A 21 -10.35 -5.58 -16.54
C ARG A 21 -8.95 -5.70 -15.97
N VAL A 22 -8.77 -6.40 -14.85
CA VAL A 22 -7.47 -6.56 -14.16
C VAL A 22 -6.37 -7.10 -15.11
N PRO A 23 -6.59 -8.14 -15.93
CA PRO A 23 -5.56 -8.63 -16.85
C PRO A 23 -5.14 -7.58 -17.89
N GLN A 24 -6.10 -6.81 -18.41
CA GLN A 24 -5.84 -5.74 -19.36
C GLN A 24 -5.02 -4.63 -18.72
N ILE A 25 -5.37 -4.22 -17.51
CA ILE A 25 -4.67 -3.15 -16.79
C ILE A 25 -3.24 -3.56 -16.46
N ARG A 26 -3.02 -4.81 -16.01
CA ARG A 26 -1.66 -5.35 -15.80
C ARG A 26 -0.81 -5.27 -17.07
N ARG A 27 -1.38 -5.58 -18.24
CA ARG A 27 -0.67 -5.45 -19.52
C ARG A 27 -0.32 -4.01 -19.84
N ILE A 28 -1.24 -3.07 -19.60
CA ILE A 28 -1.02 -1.63 -19.83
C ILE A 28 0.08 -1.10 -18.92
N VAL A 29 0.00 -1.36 -17.61
CA VAL A 29 1.03 -0.97 -16.63
C VAL A 29 2.38 -1.54 -17.02
N ALA A 30 2.45 -2.84 -17.35
CA ALA A 30 3.69 -3.48 -17.77
C ALA A 30 4.28 -2.86 -19.05
N ALA A 31 3.43 -2.52 -20.03
CA ALA A 31 3.88 -1.87 -21.26
C ALA A 31 4.49 -0.48 -21.00
N HIS A 32 3.83 0.34 -20.16
CA HIS A 32 4.37 1.66 -19.78
C HIS A 32 5.67 1.56 -19.01
N LEU A 33 5.77 0.64 -18.05
CA LEU A 33 7.00 0.45 -17.29
C LEU A 33 8.16 -0.04 -18.16
N ARG A 34 7.92 -0.91 -19.15
CA ARG A 34 8.95 -1.27 -20.16
C ARG A 34 9.35 -0.08 -21.00
N TYR A 35 8.39 0.72 -21.46
CA TYR A 35 8.68 1.94 -22.22
C TYR A 35 9.49 2.95 -21.40
N TRP A 36 9.36 2.93 -20.08
CA TRP A 36 10.13 3.74 -19.12
C TRP A 36 11.43 3.07 -18.64
N LYS A 37 11.73 1.85 -19.12
CA LYS A 37 12.92 1.07 -18.72
C LYS A 37 12.97 0.79 -17.22
N LEU A 38 11.80 0.47 -16.65
CA LEU A 38 11.56 0.15 -15.24
C LEU A 38 11.06 -1.29 -15.08
N GLU A 39 11.66 -2.23 -15.82
CA GLU A 39 11.23 -3.63 -15.88
C GLU A 39 11.23 -4.30 -14.50
N CYS A 40 12.19 -3.95 -13.64
CA CYS A 40 12.29 -4.45 -12.27
C CYS A 40 11.07 -4.09 -11.41
N LEU A 41 10.31 -3.04 -11.78
CA LEU A 41 9.12 -2.60 -11.06
C LEU A 41 7.82 -3.22 -11.58
N ILE A 42 7.84 -3.94 -12.72
CA ILE A 42 6.61 -4.42 -13.36
C ILE A 42 5.77 -5.28 -12.41
N GLN A 43 6.37 -6.29 -11.77
CA GLN A 43 5.67 -7.17 -10.86
C GLN A 43 5.10 -6.42 -9.64
N PRO A 44 5.92 -5.73 -8.82
CA PRO A 44 5.42 -5.09 -7.60
C PRO A 44 4.41 -3.97 -7.88
N VAL A 45 4.59 -3.19 -8.95
CA VAL A 45 3.62 -2.15 -9.33
C VAL A 45 2.31 -2.75 -9.81
N SER A 46 2.38 -3.77 -10.69
CA SER A 46 1.17 -4.43 -11.19
C SER A 46 0.36 -5.02 -10.03
N LEU A 47 1.02 -5.67 -9.08
CA LEU A 47 0.37 -6.24 -7.90
C LEU A 47 -0.28 -5.15 -7.05
N GLY A 48 0.46 -4.10 -6.69
CA GLY A 48 -0.09 -2.99 -5.91
C GLY A 48 -1.28 -2.30 -6.58
N VAL A 49 -1.20 -2.06 -7.90
CA VAL A 49 -2.31 -1.51 -8.69
C VAL A 49 -3.53 -2.44 -8.67
N CYS A 50 -3.34 -3.76 -8.78
CA CYS A 50 -4.46 -4.71 -8.70
C CYS A 50 -5.17 -4.65 -7.34
N GLU A 51 -4.40 -4.55 -6.25
CA GLU A 51 -4.98 -4.42 -4.91
C GLU A 51 -5.74 -3.10 -4.74
N LEU A 52 -5.21 -1.99 -5.25
CA LEU A 52 -5.93 -0.70 -5.22
C LEU A 52 -7.22 -0.74 -6.03
N LEU A 53 -7.22 -1.34 -7.23
CA LEU A 53 -8.42 -1.45 -8.05
C LEU A 53 -9.44 -2.41 -7.45
N THR A 54 -8.98 -3.49 -6.82
CA THR A 54 -9.84 -4.40 -6.07
C THR A 54 -10.48 -3.67 -4.89
N ASN A 55 -9.75 -2.75 -4.25
CA ASN A 55 -10.29 -1.91 -3.19
C ASN A 55 -11.40 -0.99 -3.70
N VAL A 56 -11.21 -0.30 -4.84
CA VAL A 56 -12.27 0.49 -5.48
C VAL A 56 -13.49 -0.38 -5.81
N PHE A 57 -13.28 -1.53 -6.46
CA PHE A 57 -14.36 -2.43 -6.83
C PHE A 57 -15.16 -2.93 -5.62
N ARG A 58 -14.50 -3.27 -4.52
CA ARG A 58 -15.16 -3.82 -3.31
C ARG A 58 -15.79 -2.77 -2.42
N HIS A 59 -15.20 -1.58 -2.34
CA HIS A 59 -15.53 -0.61 -1.31
C HIS A 59 -16.20 0.65 -1.81
N THR A 60 -16.20 0.95 -3.11
CA THR A 60 -17.01 2.05 -3.65
C THR A 60 -18.46 1.62 -3.85
N GLU A 61 -19.43 2.43 -3.45
CA GLU A 61 -20.85 2.17 -3.74
C GLU A 61 -21.27 2.88 -5.04
N GLY A 62 -21.92 2.17 -5.95
CA GLY A 62 -22.38 2.75 -7.22
C GLY A 62 -21.27 2.97 -8.25
N ASP A 63 -20.64 4.16 -8.25
CA ASP A 63 -19.74 4.60 -9.33
C ASP A 63 -18.35 3.98 -9.22
N LYS A 64 -18.05 2.98 -10.07
CA LYS A 64 -16.75 2.30 -10.11
C LYS A 64 -15.70 3.03 -10.94
N ARG A 65 -16.01 4.23 -11.44
CA ARG A 65 -15.03 5.04 -12.17
C ARG A 65 -13.89 5.47 -11.27
N CYS A 66 -12.69 5.28 -11.77
CA CYS A 66 -11.46 5.67 -11.12
C CYS A 66 -10.40 6.03 -12.15
N THR A 67 -9.38 6.74 -11.68
CA THR A 67 -8.24 7.16 -12.48
C THR A 67 -6.99 6.53 -11.90
N LEU A 68 -6.26 5.77 -12.72
CA LEU A 68 -4.92 5.26 -12.40
C LEU A 68 -3.89 6.26 -12.90
N GLU A 69 -3.01 6.71 -12.01
CA GLU A 69 -1.87 7.55 -12.34
C GLU A 69 -0.56 6.84 -12.00
N LEU A 70 0.38 6.87 -12.95
CA LEU A 70 1.77 6.47 -12.76
C LEU A 70 2.65 7.70 -12.94
N ARG A 71 3.55 7.97 -12.00
CA ARG A 71 4.48 9.10 -12.05
C ARG A 71 5.89 8.68 -11.70
N TRP A 72 6.83 8.95 -12.60
CA TRP A 72 8.26 8.66 -12.43
C TRP A 72 9.08 9.93 -12.30
N THR A 73 9.89 10.00 -11.24
CA THR A 73 10.71 11.18 -10.89
C THR A 73 12.21 11.01 -11.19
N GLY A 74 12.61 9.92 -11.85
CA GLY A 74 14.02 9.56 -12.00
C GLY A 74 14.58 8.68 -10.88
N ARG A 75 13.91 8.62 -9.72
CA ARG A 75 14.31 7.79 -8.58
C ARG A 75 13.16 7.01 -7.95
N ARG A 76 11.96 7.56 -8.02
CA ARG A 76 10.76 7.02 -7.39
C ARG A 76 9.62 6.98 -8.39
N LEU A 77 8.97 5.83 -8.47
CA LEU A 77 7.70 5.64 -9.12
C LEU A 77 6.59 5.78 -8.08
N THR A 78 5.58 6.59 -8.38
CA THR A 78 4.32 6.66 -7.62
C THR A 78 3.22 6.05 -8.48
N ALA A 79 2.46 5.13 -7.90
CA ALA A 79 1.21 4.65 -8.47
C ALA A 79 0.06 5.12 -7.58
N ALA A 80 -0.93 5.80 -8.15
CA ALA A 80 -2.07 6.34 -7.44
C ALA A 80 -3.37 5.91 -8.14
N VAL A 81 -4.39 5.61 -7.35
CA VAL A 81 -5.75 5.37 -7.82
C VAL A 81 -6.65 6.38 -7.14
N LEU A 82 -7.34 7.17 -7.97
CA LEU A 82 -8.33 8.16 -7.54
C LEU A 82 -9.73 7.59 -7.81
N ASP A 83 -10.60 7.59 -6.82
CA ASP A 83 -12.00 7.19 -6.96
C ASP A 83 -12.93 8.24 -6.33
N ARG A 84 -14.23 8.16 -6.65
CA ARG A 84 -15.22 9.16 -6.24
C ARG A 84 -15.87 8.89 -4.87
N ASP A 85 -15.40 7.88 -4.15
CA ASP A 85 -15.93 7.54 -2.84
C ASP A 85 -15.09 8.20 -1.73
N PRO A 86 -15.66 9.10 -0.92
CA PRO A 86 -14.91 9.85 0.09
C PRO A 86 -14.48 8.99 1.29
N ARG A 87 -14.96 7.75 1.42
CA ARG A 87 -14.61 6.86 2.53
C ARG A 87 -13.15 6.43 2.43
N LEU A 88 -12.33 6.97 3.32
CA LEU A 88 -10.92 6.61 3.39
C LEU A 88 -10.78 5.13 3.81
N PRO A 89 -9.87 4.38 3.16
CA PRO A 89 -9.61 3.02 3.57
C PRO A 89 -8.94 2.96 4.94
N VAL A 90 -9.32 1.98 5.76
CA VAL A 90 -8.72 1.71 7.06
C VAL A 90 -7.85 0.45 6.97
N LEU A 91 -6.59 0.55 7.40
CA LEU A 91 -5.74 -0.63 7.58
C LEU A 91 -6.31 -1.52 8.70
N GLY A 92 -6.60 -2.78 8.37
CA GLY A 92 -6.95 -3.79 9.38
C GLY A 92 -8.32 -3.64 10.04
N GLY A 93 -9.24 -2.85 9.47
CA GLY A 93 -10.58 -2.61 10.03
C GLY A 93 -11.62 -3.72 9.76
N GLY A 94 -11.20 -4.95 9.46
CA GLY A 94 -12.09 -6.08 9.19
C GLY A 94 -12.08 -7.12 10.30
N GLU A 95 -13.24 -7.72 10.59
CA GLU A 95 -13.37 -8.95 11.38
C GLU A 95 -12.43 -10.05 10.82
N PRO A 96 -11.84 -10.93 11.66
CA PRO A 96 -10.77 -11.86 11.26
C PRO A 96 -11.10 -12.81 10.08
N LEU A 97 -12.37 -12.98 9.75
CA LEU A 97 -12.84 -13.83 8.64
C LEU A 97 -13.06 -13.08 7.32
N GLU A 98 -13.07 -11.75 7.30
CA GLU A 98 -13.29 -11.01 6.06
C GLU A 98 -11.96 -10.67 5.38
N SER A 99 -11.85 -10.95 4.08
CA SER A 99 -10.71 -10.52 3.25
C SER A 99 -10.57 -8.98 3.13
N ARG A 100 -11.47 -8.22 3.77
CA ARG A 100 -11.47 -6.75 3.87
C ARG A 100 -10.26 -6.28 4.69
N GLY A 101 -9.23 -5.80 4.01
CA GLY A 101 -8.05 -5.20 4.64
C GLY A 101 -6.71 -5.86 4.30
N ARG A 102 -6.70 -7.06 3.70
CA ARG A 102 -5.44 -7.72 3.28
C ARG A 102 -4.74 -7.00 2.12
N GLY A 103 -5.51 -6.40 1.21
CA GLY A 103 -4.97 -5.73 0.03
C GLY A 103 -4.08 -4.53 0.38
N LEU A 104 -4.51 -3.68 1.32
CA LEU A 104 -3.71 -2.54 1.76
C LEU A 104 -2.52 -2.95 2.62
N ALA A 105 -2.64 -4.02 3.41
CA ALA A 105 -1.50 -4.59 4.11
C ALA A 105 -0.44 -5.11 3.12
N MET A 106 -0.86 -5.69 2.00
CA MET A 106 0.04 -6.10 0.92
C MET A 106 0.69 -4.89 0.25
N VAL A 107 -0.07 -3.85 -0.09
CA VAL A 107 0.46 -2.58 -0.61
C VAL A 107 1.46 -1.95 0.35
N ALA A 108 1.18 -1.96 1.65
CA ALA A 108 2.08 -1.45 2.67
C ALA A 108 3.37 -2.28 2.79
N SER A 109 3.28 -3.60 2.63
CA SER A 109 4.42 -4.51 2.68
C SER A 109 5.35 -4.37 1.46
N LEU A 110 4.78 -4.19 0.26
CA LEU A 110 5.56 -4.12 -0.98
C LEU A 110 6.18 -2.74 -1.24
N SER A 111 5.65 -1.68 -0.63
CA SER A 111 6.00 -0.30 -0.96
C SER A 111 7.02 0.33 -0.01
N ASP A 112 7.79 1.31 -0.51
CA ASP A 112 8.63 2.14 0.34
C ASP A 112 7.80 3.08 1.23
N SER A 113 6.68 3.55 0.68
CA SER A 113 5.74 4.47 1.32
C SER A 113 4.42 4.38 0.58
N TRP A 114 3.33 4.48 1.32
CA TRP A 114 1.98 4.49 0.80
C TRP A 114 1.12 5.43 1.65
N GLY A 115 -0.05 5.78 1.17
CA GLY A 115 -0.96 6.63 1.92
C GLY A 115 -2.30 6.81 1.22
N THR A 116 -3.15 7.60 1.87
CA THR A 116 -4.44 8.01 1.34
C THR A 116 -4.70 9.47 1.69
N HIS A 117 -5.46 10.14 0.83
CA HIS A 117 -5.89 11.52 1.04
C HIS A 117 -7.29 11.70 0.45
N GLY A 118 -8.17 12.39 1.16
CA GLY A 118 -9.47 12.78 0.61
C GLY A 118 -9.29 13.89 -0.43
N THR A 119 -10.07 13.86 -1.49
CA THR A 119 -10.13 14.93 -2.49
C THR A 119 -11.48 15.64 -2.39
N ALA A 120 -11.69 16.73 -3.13
CA ALA A 120 -13.00 17.40 -3.16
C ALA A 120 -14.14 16.46 -3.58
N ASP A 121 -13.84 15.52 -4.48
CA ASP A 121 -14.82 14.65 -5.12
C ASP A 121 -14.65 13.16 -4.78
N GLY A 122 -13.85 12.81 -3.77
CA GLY A 122 -13.60 11.41 -3.41
C GLY A 122 -12.30 11.22 -2.64
N LYS A 123 -11.45 10.30 -3.10
CA LYS A 123 -10.17 10.01 -2.47
C LYS A 123 -9.10 9.56 -3.45
N VAL A 124 -7.86 9.62 -3.00
CA VAL A 124 -6.72 8.99 -3.62
C VAL A 124 -6.09 7.98 -2.65
N VAL A 125 -5.72 6.82 -3.18
CA VAL A 125 -4.85 5.85 -2.50
C VAL A 125 -3.62 5.66 -3.37
N TRP A 126 -2.44 5.73 -2.77
CA TRP A 126 -1.19 5.70 -3.52
C TRP A 126 -0.12 4.88 -2.81
N PHE A 127 0.84 4.40 -3.59
CA PHE A 127 2.06 3.81 -3.08
C PHE A 127 3.25 4.19 -3.95
N THR A 128 4.45 4.02 -3.39
CA THR A 128 5.69 4.37 -4.06
C THR A 128 6.71 3.25 -3.98
N LEU A 129 7.50 3.16 -5.04
CA LEU A 129 8.62 2.23 -5.17
C LEU A 129 9.83 2.97 -5.74
N ARG A 130 11.00 2.74 -5.17
CA ARG A 130 12.28 3.14 -5.75
C ARG A 130 12.66 2.14 -6.83
N ALA A 131 13.12 2.65 -7.97
CA ALA A 131 13.85 1.80 -8.90
C ALA A 131 15.32 1.83 -8.48
N GLU A 132 15.83 0.71 -7.98
CA GLU A 132 17.27 0.49 -8.01
C GLU A 132 17.63 0.32 -9.49
N VAL A 133 18.18 1.36 -10.10
CA VAL A 133 18.90 1.20 -11.37
C VAL A 133 20.04 0.26 -11.03
N PRO A 134 20.14 -0.93 -11.64
CA PRO A 134 21.25 -1.82 -11.33
C PRO A 134 22.54 -1.12 -11.75
N ASP A 135 23.29 -0.61 -10.77
CA ASP A 135 24.69 -1.01 -10.72
C ASP A 135 24.74 -2.27 -9.87
N ALA A 136 25.49 -3.25 -10.33
CA ALA A 136 25.50 -4.58 -9.78
C ALA A 136 25.87 -4.53 -8.29
N GLN A 137 25.20 -5.37 -7.50
CA GLN A 137 25.49 -5.66 -6.10
C GLN A 137 24.91 -4.64 -5.11
N THR A 138 23.75 -4.96 -4.52
CA THR A 138 23.57 -4.91 -3.06
C THR A 138 22.36 -5.76 -2.64
N LEU A 139 22.68 -7.00 -2.26
CA LEU A 139 22.14 -7.75 -1.12
C LEU A 139 20.63 -7.79 -0.86
N VAL A 140 20.09 -9.01 -0.97
CA VAL A 140 18.79 -9.43 -0.46
C VAL A 140 18.64 -9.07 1.02
N ARG A 141 17.75 -8.12 1.34
CA ARG A 141 17.28 -7.93 2.72
C ARG A 141 16.14 -8.90 3.00
N VAL A 142 16.46 -10.15 3.30
CA VAL A 142 15.51 -11.01 4.02
C VAL A 142 15.40 -10.45 5.42
N ARG A 143 14.23 -9.90 5.80
CA ARG A 143 13.95 -9.73 7.23
C ARG A 143 13.76 -11.14 7.80
N PRO A 144 14.59 -11.62 8.73
CA PRO A 144 14.26 -12.86 9.42
C PRO A 144 12.91 -12.67 10.09
N LEU A 145 11.97 -13.55 9.76
CA LEU A 145 10.71 -13.70 10.47
C LEU A 145 11.08 -13.84 11.95
N ARG A 146 10.70 -12.89 12.80
CA ARG A 146 10.89 -13.05 14.24
C ARG A 146 9.96 -14.20 14.63
N ALA A 147 10.54 -15.39 14.79
CA ALA A 147 9.87 -16.51 15.42
C ALA A 147 9.38 -16.04 16.80
N LEU A 148 8.07 -16.05 17.00
CA LEU A 148 7.50 -15.94 18.33
C LEU A 148 7.86 -17.24 19.07
N PRO A 149 8.52 -17.18 20.23
CA PRO A 149 8.66 -18.36 21.06
C PRO A 149 7.27 -18.76 21.55
N GLU A 150 6.78 -19.92 21.11
CA GLU A 150 5.86 -20.73 21.91
C GLU A 150 6.56 -21.19 23.19
N ALA A 151 5.76 -21.48 24.23
CA ALA A 151 6.10 -21.98 25.58
C ALA A 151 6.34 -20.86 26.63
N GLN A 152 5.69 -20.78 27.79
CA GLN A 152 4.86 -21.70 28.59
C GLN A 152 4.12 -20.85 29.65
N ARG A 153 2.87 -21.17 29.99
CA ARG A 153 2.23 -20.71 31.25
C ARG A 153 2.31 -21.82 32.30
N PRO A 154 2.86 -21.56 33.49
CA PRO A 154 2.49 -22.28 34.71
C PRO A 154 2.00 -21.27 35.79
N PRO A 155 1.44 -21.72 36.94
CA PRO A 155 0.08 -21.37 37.35
C PRO A 155 -0.02 -20.33 38.48
N THR A 156 -1.26 -19.89 38.71
CA THR A 156 -1.83 -19.10 39.82
C THR A 156 -1.18 -19.22 41.20
N ALA A 157 -1.01 -18.08 41.88
CA ALA A 157 -1.33 -17.90 43.31
C ALA A 157 -1.53 -16.41 43.65
N ALA A 158 -2.61 -16.14 44.37
CA ALA A 158 -3.05 -14.82 44.85
C ALA A 158 -2.14 -14.27 45.98
N VAL A 159 -2.28 -12.97 46.30
CA VAL A 159 -2.72 -12.46 47.64
C VAL A 159 -2.28 -10.99 47.88
N ARG A 160 -3.32 -10.15 48.07
CA ARG A 160 -3.52 -8.95 48.96
C ARG A 160 -2.75 -7.61 48.78
N ARG A 161 -3.56 -6.56 48.55
CA ARG A 161 -3.40 -5.11 48.88
C ARG A 161 -3.48 -4.90 50.43
N PRO A 162 -3.27 -3.71 51.08
CA PRO A 162 -3.58 -2.34 50.57
C PRO A 162 -2.84 -1.09 51.17
N LEU A 163 -3.32 0.11 50.75
CA LEU A 163 -3.29 1.47 51.39
C LEU A 163 -2.00 2.34 51.19
N LEU A 164 -2.00 3.65 50.88
CA LEU A 164 -2.93 4.80 50.88
C LEU A 164 -2.32 5.98 50.02
N PRO A 165 -2.98 7.15 49.85
CA PRO A 165 -2.73 8.10 48.74
C PRO A 165 -1.80 9.27 49.09
N LEU A 166 -1.24 9.93 48.07
CA LEU A 166 -0.65 11.26 48.19
C LEU A 166 -1.12 12.16 47.05
N ALA A 167 -1.39 13.40 47.43
CA ALA A 167 -2.29 14.34 46.80
C ALA A 167 -1.70 15.12 45.60
N ALA A 168 -2.63 15.65 44.82
CA ALA A 168 -2.68 17.00 44.24
C ALA A 168 -1.42 17.62 43.64
N PHE A 169 -1.51 18.00 42.35
CA PHE A 169 -1.00 19.28 41.91
C PHE A 169 -1.99 19.96 40.95
N ALA A 170 -2.43 21.14 41.39
CA ALA A 170 -3.22 22.11 40.67
C ALA A 170 -2.40 22.80 39.58
N ARG A 171 -3.04 23.15 38.45
CA ARG A 171 -2.84 24.35 37.61
C ARG A 171 -4.20 24.58 36.93
N GLY A 172 -4.83 25.74 36.99
CA GLY A 172 -4.29 27.09 36.87
C GLY A 172 -4.86 27.63 35.57
#